data_AF-A0A4Q3N648-F1
#
_entry.id   AF-A0A4Q3N648-F1
#
_cell.length_a   1.000
_cell.length_b   1.000
_cell.length_c   1.000
_cell.angle_alpha   90.00
_cell.angle_beta   90.00
_cell.angle_gamma   90.00
#
_symmetry.space_group_name_H-M   'P 1'
#
loop_
_entity.id
_entity.type
_entity.pdbx_description
1 polymer ?
#
loop_
_entity_poly.entity_id
_entity_poly.type
_entity_poly.pdbx_seq_one_letter_code
_entity_poly.pdbx_strand_id
1 'polypeptide(L)'
;MTDFMAIWGQWLRPSAGLPTVQWSLLLAAAAVVGHLVQRHLALPKVVGYSAVGALAGLAGFSGAAWPLQGIALFLLELGVSVVLFQT
;
A
#
# COMPACT_ATOMS: atom_id res chain seq x y z
N MET A 1 -30.55 -8.18 -7.30
CA MET A 1 -29.61 -8.34 -8.44
C MET A 1 -29.15 -6.99 -8.99
N THR A 2 -30.04 -6.01 -9.09
CA THR A 2 -29.75 -4.61 -9.45
C THR A 2 -28.82 -3.89 -8.46
N ASP A 3 -28.92 -4.18 -7.16
CA ASP A 3 -28.09 -3.51 -6.14
C ASP A 3 -26.60 -3.85 -6.24
N PHE A 4 -26.26 -5.09 -6.60
CA PHE A 4 -24.87 -5.51 -6.81
C PHE A 4 -24.26 -4.76 -8.02
N MET A 5 -25.00 -4.67 -9.12
CA MET A 5 -24.57 -3.92 -10.31
C MET A 5 -24.50 -2.41 -10.06
N ALA A 6 -25.32 -1.88 -9.16
CA ALA A 6 -25.24 -0.47 -8.72
C ALA A 6 -23.98 -0.19 -7.90
N ILE A 7 -23.57 -1.12 -7.03
CA ILE A 7 -22.30 -1.05 -6.26
C ILE A 7 -21.11 -1.06 -7.21
N TRP A 8 -21.09 -1.96 -8.20
CA TRP A 8 -20.05 -2.02 -9.21
C TRP A 8 -20.03 -0.76 -10.10
N GLY A 9 -21.19 -0.23 -10.49
CA GLY A 9 -21.30 1.00 -11.25
C GLY A 9 -20.77 2.25 -10.52
N GLN A 10 -20.90 2.27 -9.18
CA GLN A 10 -20.33 3.33 -8.34
C GLN A 10 -18.81 3.20 -8.20
N TRP A 11 -18.26 1.98 -8.14
CA TRP A 11 -16.82 1.72 -8.21
C TRP A 11 -16.22 1.95 -9.60
N LEU A 12 -17.01 1.86 -10.68
CA LEU A 12 -16.59 2.12 -12.06
C LEU A 12 -16.62 3.60 -12.48
N ARG A 13 -17.24 4.50 -11.70
CA ARG A 13 -17.05 5.95 -11.88
C ARG A 13 -15.55 6.26 -11.72
N PRO A 14 -14.95 7.03 -12.65
CA PRO A 14 -13.54 6.94 -13.07
C PRO A 14 -12.63 6.36 -11.98
N SER A 15 -12.45 5.04 -12.06
CA SER A 15 -12.08 4.09 -11.00
C SER A 15 -10.66 4.22 -10.45
N ALA A 16 -9.98 5.31 -10.75
CA ALA A 16 -8.71 5.66 -10.14
C ALA A 16 -8.55 7.16 -10.35
N GLY A 17 -8.75 7.94 -9.29
CA GLY A 17 -8.18 9.28 -9.28
C GLY A 17 -6.68 9.17 -9.58
N LEU A 18 -6.11 10.24 -10.15
CA LEU A 18 -4.65 10.39 -10.32
C LEU A 18 -3.87 9.97 -9.04
N PRO A 19 -4.37 10.20 -7.80
CA PRO A 19 -3.75 9.67 -6.58
C PRO A 19 -3.66 8.14 -6.51
N THR A 20 -4.70 7.41 -6.90
CA THR A 20 -4.70 5.93 -6.84
C THR A 20 -3.61 5.35 -7.75
N VAL A 21 -3.43 5.92 -8.94
CA VAL A 21 -2.37 5.52 -9.87
C VAL A 21 -0.98 5.81 -9.28
N GLN A 22 -0.80 6.98 -8.65
CA GLN A 22 0.44 7.33 -7.97
C GLN A 22 0.79 6.35 -6.85
N TRP A 23 -0.20 5.97 -6.02
CA TRP A 23 -0.01 4.98 -4.96
C TRP A 23 0.30 3.58 -5.50
N SER A 24 -0.38 3.14 -6.57
CA SER A 24 -0.07 1.86 -7.23
C SER A 24 1.35 1.84 -7.80
N LEU A 25 1.80 2.95 -8.41
CA LEU A 25 3.15 3.05 -8.96
C LEU A 25 4.22 3.04 -7.86
N LEU A 26 3.95 3.69 -6.73
CA LEU A 26 4.82 3.69 -5.56
C LEU A 26 4.95 2.30 -4.95
N LEU A 27 3.84 1.56 -4.83
CA LEU A 27 3.85 0.16 -4.38
C LEU A 27 4.62 -0.75 -5.34
N ALA A 28 4.46 -0.55 -6.66
CA ALA A 28 5.23 -1.28 -7.66
C ALA A 28 6.74 -1.01 -7.50
N ALA A 29 7.14 0.25 -7.31
CA ALA A 29 8.53 0.62 -7.04
C ALA A 29 9.05 -0.01 -5.75
N ALA A 30 8.25 0.00 -4.67
CA ALA A 30 8.60 -0.64 -3.40
C ALA A 30 8.83 -2.16 -3.56
N ALA A 31 8.00 -2.83 -4.36
CA ALA A 31 8.17 -4.25 -4.66
C ALA A 31 9.45 -4.53 -5.46
N VAL A 32 9.74 -3.72 -6.49
CA VAL A 32 10.96 -3.84 -7.30
C VAL A 32 12.20 -3.63 -6.44
N VAL A 33 12.23 -2.56 -5.63
CA VAL A 33 13.36 -2.27 -4.75
C VAL A 33 13.53 -3.35 -3.69
N GLY A 34 12.45 -3.82 -3.06
CA GLY A 34 12.48 -4.94 -2.13
C GLY A 34 13.08 -6.20 -2.75
N HIS A 35 12.72 -6.52 -3.99
CA HIS A 35 13.27 -7.66 -4.72
C HIS A 35 14.73 -7.45 -5.12
N LEU A 36 15.12 -6.24 -5.52
CA LEU A 36 16.48 -5.90 -5.92
C LEU A 36 17.42 -5.95 -4.70
N VAL A 37 17.00 -5.42 -3.56
CA VAL A 37 17.72 -5.51 -2.28
C VAL A 37 17.91 -6.96 -1.86
N GLN A 38 16.87 -7.79 -1.95
CA GLN A 38 17.01 -9.21 -1.63
C GLN A 38 17.96 -9.93 -2.60
N ARG A 39 17.88 -9.64 -3.90
CA ARG A 39 18.69 -10.29 -4.93
C ARG A 39 20.17 -9.93 -4.83
N HIS A 40 20.50 -8.66 -4.58
CA HIS A 40 21.88 -8.18 -4.65
C HIS A 40 22.59 -8.12 -3.29
N LEU A 41 21.85 -7.89 -2.22
CA LEU A 41 22.43 -7.66 -0.88
C LEU A 41 22.14 -8.82 0.08
N ALA A 42 21.36 -9.83 -0.34
CA ALA A 42 20.88 -10.94 0.50
C ALA A 42 20.16 -10.47 1.79
N LEU A 43 19.69 -9.21 1.80
CA LEU A 43 18.97 -8.62 2.92
C LEU A 43 17.49 -8.98 2.86
N PRO A 44 16.77 -8.94 4.00
CA PRO A 44 15.33 -9.06 4.01
C PRO A 44 14.71 -8.01 3.10
N LYS A 45 13.70 -8.41 2.31
CA LYS A 45 12.99 -7.47 1.42
C LYS A 45 12.48 -6.23 2.18
N VAL A 46 12.24 -6.37 3.49
CA VAL A 46 11.81 -5.30 4.41
C VAL A 46 12.63 -4.05 4.31
N VAL A 47 13.94 -4.20 4.15
CA VAL A 47 14.84 -3.06 4.01
C VAL A 47 14.50 -2.25 2.75
N GLY A 48 14.14 -2.92 1.66
CA GLY A 48 13.82 -2.26 0.39
C GLY A 48 12.48 -1.54 0.38
N TYR A 49 11.41 -2.13 0.90
CA TYR A 49 10.13 -1.40 0.99
C TYR A 49 10.18 -0.26 2.00
N SER A 50 10.90 -0.41 3.12
CA SER A 50 11.10 0.68 4.09
C SER A 50 11.86 1.86 3.49
N ALA A 51 12.90 1.61 2.68
CA ALA A 51 13.63 2.67 2.00
C ALA A 51 12.75 3.45 1.02
N VAL A 52 11.93 2.75 0.23
CA VAL A 52 10.98 3.41 -0.70
C VAL A 52 9.91 4.19 0.06
N GLY A 53 9.39 3.65 1.16
CA GLY A 53 8.44 4.36 2.04
C GLY A 53 9.02 5.63 2.64
N ALA A 54 10.28 5.60 3.10
CA ALA A 54 10.96 6.78 3.64
C ALA A 54 11.14 7.87 2.57
N LEU A 55 11.61 7.50 1.37
CA LEU A 55 11.76 8.43 0.24
C LEU A 55 10.42 9.01 -0.21
N ALA A 56 9.36 8.19 -0.24
CA ALA A 56 8.02 8.63 -0.56
C ALA A 56 7.48 9.66 0.46
N GLY A 57 7.70 9.40 1.76
CA GLY A 57 7.33 10.34 2.82
C GLY A 57 8.05 11.70 2.67
N LEU A 58 9.35 11.67 2.37
CA LEU A 58 10.13 12.88 2.08
C LEU A 58 9.66 13.60 0.79
N ALA A 59 9.19 12.86 -0.21
CA ALA A 59 8.64 13.40 -1.45
C ALA A 59 7.22 13.98 -1.30
N GLY A 60 6.63 13.97 -0.10
CA GLY A 60 5.32 14.55 0.17
C GLY A 60 4.14 13.61 -0.02
N PHE A 61 4.35 12.29 -0.11
CA PHE A 61 3.25 11.31 0.01
C PHE A 61 2.78 11.24 1.47
N SER A 62 2.02 12.23 1.91
CA SER A 62 1.48 12.32 3.27
C SER A 62 0.08 11.70 3.36
N GLY A 63 0.01 10.36 3.39
CA GLY A 63 -1.24 9.62 3.59
C GLY A 63 -1.43 9.02 4.99
N ALA A 64 -0.35 8.95 5.78
CA ALA A 64 -0.31 8.25 7.05
C ALA A 64 0.37 9.11 8.12
N ALA A 65 -0.18 10.31 8.36
CA ALA A 65 0.29 11.15 9.46
C ALA A 65 0.06 10.41 10.79
N TRP A 66 1.07 10.39 11.64
CA TRP A 66 0.94 9.86 13.00
C TRP A 66 0.21 10.88 13.88
N PRO A 67 -0.75 10.48 14.74
CA PRO A 67 -1.23 9.12 14.97
C PRO A 67 -2.10 8.59 13.83
N LEU A 68 -1.88 7.32 13.47
CA LEU A 68 -2.63 6.62 12.41
C LEU A 68 -4.12 6.64 12.74
N GLN A 69 -4.94 7.06 11.78
CA GLN A 69 -6.39 7.17 11.94
C GLN A 69 -7.12 6.61 10.71
N GLY A 70 -8.36 6.18 10.90
CA GLY A 70 -9.23 5.70 9.83
C GLY A 70 -8.69 4.46 9.12
N ILE A 71 -8.70 4.50 7.78
CA ILE A 71 -8.36 3.35 6.92
C ILE A 71 -6.92 2.85 7.15
N ALA A 72 -5.97 3.76 7.40
CA ALA A 72 -4.58 3.37 7.60
C ALA A 72 -4.39 2.54 8.89
N LEU A 73 -5.08 2.92 9.97
CA LEU A 73 -5.09 2.16 11.23
C LEU A 73 -5.78 0.81 11.05
N PHE A 74 -6.95 0.80 10.40
CA PHE A 74 -7.67 -0.45 10.10
C PHE A 74 -6.84 -1.44 9.29
N LEU A 75 -6.14 -0.97 8.24
CA LEU A 75 -5.28 -1.83 7.42
C LEU A 75 -4.08 -2.38 8.21
N LEU A 76 -3.52 -1.59 9.13
CA LEU A 76 -2.47 -2.07 10.04
C LEU A 76 -3.01 -3.16 10.96
N GLU A 77 -4.15 -2.92 11.62
CA GLU A 77 -4.81 -3.89 12.51
C GLU A 77 -5.18 -5.19 11.77
N LEU A 78 -5.70 -5.07 10.56
CA LEU A 78 -6.01 -6.21 9.69
C LEU A 78 -4.73 -6.98 9.32
N GLY A 79 -3.66 -6.27 8.92
CA GLY A 79 -2.39 -6.90 8.56
C GLY A 79 -1.76 -7.64 9.73
N VAL A 80 -1.76 -7.03 10.92
CA VAL A 80 -1.31 -7.67 12.16
C VAL A 80 -2.16 -8.91 12.46
N SER A 81 -3.49 -8.79 12.36
CA SER A 81 -4.41 -9.92 12.57
C SER A 81 -4.09 -11.07 11.61
N VAL A 82 -3.95 -10.81 10.31
CA VAL A 82 -3.63 -11.84 9.31
C VAL A 82 -2.32 -12.55 9.64
N VAL A 83 -1.28 -11.82 10.06
CA VAL A 83 0.01 -12.42 10.45
C VAL A 83 -0.13 -13.28 11.70
N LEU A 84 -0.88 -12.82 12.71
CA LEU A 84 -1.09 -13.56 13.96
C LEU A 84 -1.90 -14.86 13.75
N PHE A 85 -2.84 -14.86 12.81
CA PHE A 85 -3.69 -16.02 12.51
C PHE A 85 -3.19 -16.85 11.32
N GLN A 86 -2.01 -16.54 10.76
CA GLN A 86 -1.44 -17.31 9.64
C GLN A 86 -0.75 -18.63 10.07
N THR A 87 -0.72 -18.92 11.37
CA THR A 87 -0.21 -20.19 11.96
C THR A 87 -1.30 -21.23 12.07
#